data_AF-A0A455X1Q4-F1
#
_entry.id   AF-A0A455X1Q4-F1
#
_cell.length_a   1.000
_cell.length_b   1.000
_cell.length_c   1.000
_cell.angle_alpha   90.00
_cell.angle_beta   90.00
_cell.angle_gamma   90.00
#
_symmetry.space_group_name_H-M   'P 1'
#
loop_
_entity.id
_entity.type
_entity.pdbx_description
1 polymer ?
#
loop_
_entity_poly.entity_id
_entity_poly.type
_entity_poly.pdbx_seq_one_letter_code
_entity_poly.pdbx_strand_id
1 'polypeptide(L)'
;MTLFAGDWTVPKQVIVRSPKGGNKPLSLPYETSIFDVRLATPPPLDIETNSGMRVFSLPAGLIATSPTHFTAQPIVMRAALAAITDASEVLVRLLEGGHSTIAGRLAGAFRNIGRTTIADSIIETMRAAGYTVNEVDPFKGLPHVALSSRETSPYVNRVTMIWQKMREDVLEYFPVPPGRPTDKSTYLQHVDDVYAIDAYNSLSIEGYRVSAELIERVRSGDWNPDSIETDRNQRDALAARGYWQAFQRVKNSVGKVLSNENAGTVANADHGAWYRELFGPSITAGLLRPADLAGYRSGPVFIRRSTHVPPNRDAVRELMPAFFELLEKEAEPAVRVVMGHFIFVYIHPYFDGNGRMGRFLMNVMLASGGYPWTVIPVTRRNDYMGTLEKASAEGDIVPFAKFLGQLLMGDGK
;
A
#
# COMPACT_ATOMS: atom_id res chain seq x y z
N MET A 1 -3.04 17.59 6.38
CA MET A 1 -3.48 16.35 7.05
C MET A 1 -3.03 15.12 6.27
N THR A 2 -3.31 15.03 4.96
CA THR A 2 -2.85 13.95 4.07
C THR A 2 -1.38 13.55 4.25
N LEU A 3 -0.46 14.52 4.23
CA LEU A 3 0.98 14.27 4.43
C LEU A 3 1.31 13.64 5.79
N PHE A 4 0.61 14.04 6.86
CA PHE A 4 0.80 13.47 8.20
C PHE A 4 0.19 12.07 8.33
N ALA A 5 -0.84 11.76 7.55
CA ALA A 5 -1.34 10.40 7.41
C ALA A 5 -0.47 9.54 6.47
N GLY A 6 0.61 10.10 5.91
CA GLY A 6 1.46 9.42 4.96
C GLY A 6 0.80 9.14 3.61
N ASP A 7 -0.22 9.92 3.25
CA ASP A 7 -0.84 9.91 1.94
C ASP A 7 -0.17 10.98 1.06
N TRP A 8 0.56 10.50 0.06
CA TRP A 8 1.33 11.31 -0.88
C TRP A 8 0.69 11.33 -2.27
N THR A 9 -0.54 10.84 -2.40
CA THR A 9 -1.31 10.90 -3.65
C THR A 9 -1.37 12.34 -4.15
N VAL A 10 -1.11 12.55 -5.44
CA VAL A 10 -1.08 13.89 -6.04
C VAL A 10 -2.48 14.50 -6.01
N PRO A 11 -2.74 15.58 -5.25
CA PRO A 11 -4.08 16.14 -5.16
C PRO A 11 -4.41 16.98 -6.41
N LYS A 12 -5.70 17.06 -6.76
CA LYS A 12 -6.19 17.95 -7.83
C LYS A 12 -5.95 19.43 -7.53
N GLN A 13 -5.89 19.80 -6.25
CA GLN A 13 -5.56 21.16 -5.82
C GLN A 13 -4.79 21.16 -4.50
N VAL A 14 -3.73 21.98 -4.44
CA VAL A 14 -3.00 22.28 -3.20
C VAL A 14 -3.33 23.71 -2.77
N ILE A 15 -3.72 23.88 -1.51
CA ILE A 15 -3.98 25.19 -0.92
C ILE A 15 -2.68 25.71 -0.28
N VAL A 16 -2.21 26.88 -0.70
CA VAL A 16 -1.03 27.54 -0.15
C VAL A 16 -1.44 28.86 0.49
N ARG A 17 -1.10 29.06 1.77
CA ARG A 17 -1.28 30.36 2.42
C ARG A 17 -0.12 31.28 2.07
N SER A 18 -0.44 32.44 1.50
CA SER A 18 0.52 33.47 1.16
C SER A 18 -0.03 34.84 1.53
N PRO A 19 0.68 35.67 2.31
CA PRO A 19 0.22 37.02 2.65
C PRO A 19 -0.01 37.91 1.43
N LYS A 20 0.67 37.60 0.32
CA LYS A 20 0.56 38.28 -0.98
C LYS A 20 -0.22 37.46 -2.02
N GLY A 21 -0.97 36.45 -1.58
CA GLY A 21 -1.71 35.54 -2.46
C GLY A 21 -2.70 36.25 -3.38
N GLY A 22 -2.86 35.71 -4.58
CA GLY A 22 -3.78 36.19 -5.62
C GLY A 22 -5.22 35.75 -5.43
N ASN A 23 -5.50 34.78 -4.54
CA ASN A 23 -6.80 34.11 -4.40
C ASN A 23 -7.31 33.51 -5.71
N LYS A 24 -6.39 32.99 -6.54
CA LYS A 24 -6.73 32.41 -7.85
C LYS A 24 -6.02 31.06 -8.01
N PRO A 25 -6.63 30.10 -8.71
CA PRO A 25 -5.94 28.86 -9.03
C PRO A 25 -4.87 29.13 -10.09
N LEU A 26 -3.64 28.70 -9.80
CA LEU A 26 -2.60 28.50 -10.79
C LEU A 26 -2.75 27.08 -11.34
N SER A 27 -3.23 26.97 -12.58
CA SER A 27 -3.35 25.69 -13.27
C SER A 27 -1.98 25.08 -13.55
N LEU A 28 -1.87 23.77 -13.36
CA LEU A 28 -0.69 22.95 -13.59
C LEU A 28 -1.05 21.80 -14.56
N PRO A 29 -0.05 21.09 -15.12
CA PRO A 29 -0.30 19.90 -15.93
C PRO A 29 -1.18 18.86 -15.22
N TYR A 30 -1.80 17.97 -16.00
CA TYR A 30 -2.67 16.88 -15.49
C TYR A 30 -3.89 17.35 -14.69
N GLU A 31 -4.43 18.53 -15.02
CA GLU A 31 -5.60 19.12 -14.36
C GLU A 31 -5.39 19.31 -12.85
N THR A 32 -4.15 19.58 -12.45
CA THR A 32 -3.82 19.92 -11.06
C THR A 32 -3.74 21.45 -10.92
N SER A 33 -3.79 21.95 -9.69
CA SER A 33 -3.68 23.39 -9.44
C SER A 33 -3.05 23.71 -8.09
N ILE A 34 -2.45 24.89 -7.98
CA ILE A 34 -2.09 25.50 -6.70
C ILE A 34 -3.02 26.69 -6.49
N PHE A 35 -3.71 26.74 -5.36
CA PHE A 35 -4.57 27.85 -4.99
C PHE A 35 -3.90 28.67 -3.88
N ASP A 36 -3.43 29.88 -4.22
CA ASP A 36 -2.68 30.74 -3.31
C ASP A 36 -3.63 31.69 -2.53
N VAL A 37 -4.07 31.24 -1.37
CA VAL A 37 -5.00 31.99 -0.52
C VAL A 37 -4.25 33.13 0.17
N ARG A 38 -4.79 34.34 0.04
CA ARG A 38 -4.35 35.53 0.77
C ARG A 38 -4.72 35.42 2.24
N LEU A 39 -3.84 34.80 3.01
CA LEU A 39 -3.95 34.66 4.46
C LEU A 39 -2.59 34.90 5.11
N ALA A 40 -2.63 35.34 6.37
CA ALA A 40 -1.42 35.39 7.20
C ALA A 40 -0.81 33.99 7.31
N THR A 41 0.52 33.94 7.29
CA THR A 41 1.25 32.72 7.64
C THR A 41 1.03 32.40 9.11
N PRO A 42 0.91 31.12 9.47
CA PRO A 42 0.83 30.74 10.87
C PRO A 42 2.11 31.13 11.64
N PRO A 43 2.04 31.25 12.98
CA PRO A 43 3.22 31.49 13.81
C PRO A 43 4.31 30.43 13.58
N PRO A 44 5.60 30.74 13.82
CA PRO A 44 6.69 29.78 13.61
C PRO A 44 6.52 28.44 14.33
N LEU A 45 5.92 28.44 15.54
CA LEU A 45 5.64 27.23 16.32
C LEU A 45 4.56 26.32 15.71
N ASP A 46 3.80 26.83 14.74
CA ASP A 46 2.76 26.12 14.01
C ASP A 46 3.22 25.70 12.61
N ILE A 47 4.51 25.87 12.30
CA ILE A 47 5.11 25.49 11.02
C ILE A 47 6.11 24.38 11.25
N GLU A 48 5.95 23.30 10.49
CA GLU A 48 6.92 22.21 10.39
C GLU A 48 7.48 22.13 8.98
N THR A 49 8.67 21.57 8.83
CA THR A 49 9.22 21.22 7.51
C THR A 49 9.00 19.75 7.24
N ASN A 50 8.24 19.43 6.20
CA ASN A 50 8.02 18.07 5.72
C ASN A 50 8.51 17.96 4.26
N SER A 51 9.56 17.17 4.03
CA SER A 51 10.17 16.99 2.69
C SER A 51 10.48 18.31 1.97
N GLY A 52 11.02 19.29 2.70
CA GLY A 52 11.36 20.62 2.18
C GLY A 52 10.17 21.59 2.04
N MET A 53 8.95 21.16 2.33
CA MET A 53 7.76 22.00 2.34
C MET A 53 7.47 22.53 3.74
N ARG A 54 7.14 23.82 3.84
CA ARG A 54 6.57 24.39 5.07
C ARG A 54 5.09 24.03 5.15
N VAL A 55 4.75 23.23 6.15
CA VAL A 55 3.38 22.76 6.40
C VAL A 55 2.95 23.21 7.79
N PHE A 56 1.64 23.22 8.05
CA PHE A 56 1.15 23.36 9.41
C PHE A 56 1.69 22.22 10.27
N SER A 57 1.97 22.49 11.54
CA SER A 57 2.22 21.42 12.49
C SER A 57 1.01 20.49 12.60
N LEU A 58 1.22 19.24 12.99
CA LEU A 58 0.09 18.30 13.10
C LEU A 58 -1.02 18.84 14.04
N PRO A 59 -0.72 19.31 15.27
CA PRO A 59 -1.74 19.91 16.14
C PRO A 59 -2.39 21.16 15.55
N ALA A 60 -1.61 22.09 15.00
CA ALA A 60 -2.16 23.32 14.41
C ALA A 60 -3.02 23.02 13.18
N GLY A 61 -2.62 22.02 12.38
CA GLY A 61 -3.34 21.56 11.22
C GLY A 61 -4.67 20.88 11.58
N LEU A 62 -4.74 20.08 12.65
CA LEU A 62 -5.99 19.50 13.15
C LEU A 62 -6.99 20.58 13.60
N ILE A 63 -6.49 21.64 14.23
CA ILE A 63 -7.30 22.80 14.65
C ILE A 63 -7.77 23.61 13.43
N ALA A 64 -6.88 23.86 12.47
CA ALA A 64 -7.17 24.65 11.28
C ALA A 64 -8.03 23.93 10.22
N THR A 65 -8.15 22.60 10.30
CA THR A 65 -8.90 21.78 9.34
C THR A 65 -10.41 21.98 9.50
N SER A 66 -11.13 22.17 8.39
CA SER A 66 -12.58 22.34 8.43
C SER A 66 -13.29 21.05 8.88
N PRO A 67 -14.49 21.16 9.50
CA PRO A 67 -15.28 19.98 9.88
C PRO A 67 -15.58 19.03 8.71
N THR A 68 -15.80 19.57 7.51
CA THR A 68 -16.12 18.79 6.30
C THR A 68 -15.02 17.83 5.87
N HIS A 69 -13.76 18.07 6.24
CA HIS A 69 -12.66 17.16 5.93
C HIS A 69 -12.73 15.86 6.74
N PHE A 70 -13.31 15.87 7.95
CA PHE A 70 -13.47 14.66 8.76
C PHE A 70 -14.42 13.66 8.10
N THR A 71 -15.46 14.16 7.43
CA THR A 71 -16.42 13.34 6.68
C THR A 71 -15.92 13.00 5.28
N ALA A 72 -15.22 13.93 4.61
CA ALA A 72 -14.72 13.71 3.26
C ALA A 72 -13.51 12.76 3.20
N GLN A 73 -12.65 12.77 4.23
CA GLN A 73 -11.43 11.95 4.30
C GLN A 73 -11.26 11.30 5.69
N PRO A 74 -12.19 10.42 6.11
CA PRO A 74 -12.20 9.89 7.47
C PRO A 74 -10.94 9.10 7.83
N ILE A 75 -10.41 8.29 6.90
CA ILE A 75 -9.20 7.50 7.11
C ILE A 75 -7.98 8.42 7.34
N VAL A 76 -7.82 9.47 6.53
CA VAL A 76 -6.71 10.44 6.67
C VAL A 76 -6.80 11.15 8.03
N MET A 77 -8.00 11.60 8.39
CA MET A 77 -8.19 12.33 9.64
C MET A 77 -7.99 11.44 10.87
N ARG A 78 -8.49 10.19 10.86
CA ARG A 78 -8.25 9.22 11.93
C ARG A 78 -6.78 8.85 12.07
N ALA A 79 -6.05 8.71 10.95
CA ALA A 79 -4.61 8.39 10.98
C ALA A 79 -3.79 9.56 11.55
N ALA A 80 -4.13 10.79 11.15
CA ALA A 80 -3.52 12.00 11.70
C ALA A 80 -3.82 12.17 13.21
N LEU A 81 -5.05 11.88 13.65
CA LEU A 81 -5.40 11.90 15.08
C LEU A 81 -4.64 10.82 15.86
N ALA A 82 -4.46 9.62 15.31
CA ALA A 82 -3.75 8.53 15.98
C ALA A 82 -2.26 8.82 16.20
N ALA A 83 -1.68 9.78 15.48
CA ALA A 83 -0.31 10.25 15.69
C ALA A 83 -0.19 11.26 16.86
N ILE A 84 -1.30 11.80 17.38
CA ILE A 84 -1.29 12.59 18.63
C ILE A 84 -1.29 11.62 19.80
N THR A 85 -0.28 11.75 20.65
CA THR A 85 -0.05 10.82 21.76
C THR A 85 -0.53 11.37 23.08
N ASP A 86 -0.63 12.70 23.20
CA ASP A 86 -1.04 13.36 24.43
C ASP A 86 -1.94 14.58 24.16
N ALA A 87 -2.89 14.85 25.07
CA ALA A 87 -3.81 15.97 24.93
C ALA A 87 -3.10 17.34 24.95
N SER A 88 -1.96 17.44 25.63
CA SER A 88 -1.19 18.69 25.74
C SER A 88 -0.74 19.23 24.38
N GLU A 89 -0.54 18.36 23.38
CA GLU A 89 -0.12 18.75 22.04
C GLU A 89 -1.11 19.70 21.34
N VAL A 90 -2.42 19.51 21.60
CA VAL A 90 -3.50 20.35 21.05
C VAL A 90 -4.04 21.36 22.07
N LEU A 91 -3.99 21.05 23.37
CA LEU A 91 -4.63 21.83 24.43
C LEU A 91 -4.13 23.27 24.52
N VAL A 92 -2.81 23.51 24.43
CA VAL A 92 -2.24 24.86 24.52
C VAL A 92 -2.91 25.80 23.51
N ARG A 93 -3.02 25.35 22.26
CA ARG A 93 -3.63 26.12 21.16
C ARG A 93 -5.13 26.28 21.32
N LEU A 94 -5.81 25.24 21.80
CA LEU A 94 -7.25 25.30 22.05
C LEU A 94 -7.59 26.33 23.14
N LEU A 95 -6.77 26.40 24.19
CA LEU A 95 -6.92 27.33 25.32
C LEU A 95 -6.61 28.78 24.93
N GLU A 96 -5.47 29.01 24.27
CA GLU A 96 -5.06 30.36 23.84
C GLU A 96 -6.03 30.97 22.82
N GLY A 97 -6.60 30.15 21.94
CA GLY A 97 -7.55 30.58 20.92
C GLY A 97 -9.02 30.57 21.36
N GLY A 98 -9.33 30.12 22.58
CA GLY A 98 -10.72 29.96 23.06
C GLY A 98 -11.58 29.05 22.19
N HIS A 99 -10.96 28.03 21.57
CA HIS A 99 -11.53 27.25 20.47
C HIS A 99 -12.53 26.17 20.92
N SER A 100 -13.55 26.55 21.69
CA SER A 100 -14.51 25.63 22.33
C SER A 100 -15.20 24.66 21.37
N THR A 101 -15.64 25.13 20.20
CA THR A 101 -16.28 24.28 19.17
C THR A 101 -15.29 23.27 18.56
N ILE A 102 -14.04 23.68 18.37
CA ILE A 102 -12.99 22.80 17.82
C ILE A 102 -12.59 21.77 18.88
N ALA A 103 -12.45 22.18 20.15
CA ALA A 103 -12.18 21.27 21.26
C ALA A 103 -13.25 20.17 21.36
N GLY A 104 -14.53 20.53 21.27
CA GLY A 104 -15.63 19.57 21.27
C GLY A 104 -15.60 18.59 20.08
N ARG A 105 -15.24 19.08 18.89
CA ARG A 105 -15.04 18.25 17.70
C ARG A 105 -13.86 17.29 17.86
N LEU A 106 -12.71 17.79 18.31
CA LEU A 106 -11.50 16.97 18.49
C LEU A 106 -11.69 15.93 19.59
N ALA A 107 -12.34 16.28 20.71
CA ALA A 107 -12.68 15.31 21.75
C ALA A 107 -13.55 14.17 21.19
N GLY A 108 -14.62 14.49 20.47
CA GLY A 108 -15.45 13.47 19.81
C GLY A 108 -14.66 12.63 18.80
N ALA A 109 -13.76 13.25 18.03
CA ALA A 109 -12.90 12.57 17.07
C ALA A 109 -11.90 11.61 17.73
N PHE A 110 -11.25 12.03 18.84
CA PHE A 110 -10.37 11.18 19.63
C PHE A 110 -11.12 10.02 20.27
N ARG A 111 -12.32 10.28 20.80
CA ARG A 111 -13.18 9.21 21.33
C ARG A 111 -13.56 8.20 20.26
N ASN A 112 -13.86 8.64 19.04
CA ASN A 112 -14.19 7.78 17.92
C ASN A 112 -13.06 6.80 17.56
N ILE A 113 -11.79 7.19 17.74
CA ILE A 113 -10.63 6.33 17.51
C ILE A 113 -10.13 5.60 18.77
N GLY A 114 -10.95 5.58 19.84
CA GLY A 114 -10.63 4.88 21.09
C GLY A 114 -9.64 5.62 22.01
N ARG A 115 -9.32 6.88 21.74
CA ARG A 115 -8.43 7.73 22.57
C ARG A 115 -9.25 8.50 23.62
N THR A 116 -10.01 7.78 24.44
CA THR A 116 -10.94 8.38 25.42
C THR A 116 -10.24 9.30 26.42
N THR A 117 -9.07 8.91 26.94
CA THR A 117 -8.30 9.72 27.90
C THR A 117 -7.91 11.09 27.33
N ILE A 118 -7.51 11.14 26.05
CA ILE A 118 -7.21 12.40 25.37
C ILE A 118 -8.48 13.25 25.23
N ALA A 119 -9.59 12.63 24.83
CA ALA A 119 -10.88 13.32 24.70
C ALA A 119 -11.34 13.93 26.03
N ASP A 120 -11.30 13.14 27.11
CA ASP A 120 -11.73 13.57 28.45
C ASP A 120 -10.83 14.72 28.96
N SER A 121 -9.51 14.60 28.82
CA SER A 121 -8.55 15.65 29.19
C SER A 121 -8.81 16.97 28.44
N ILE A 122 -9.14 16.91 27.14
CA ILE A 122 -9.49 18.10 26.36
C ILE A 122 -10.73 18.78 26.94
N ILE A 123 -11.79 18.02 27.19
CA ILE A 123 -13.07 18.55 27.71
C ILE A 123 -12.89 19.14 29.11
N GLU A 124 -12.26 18.41 30.00
CA GLU A 124 -12.06 18.80 31.41
C GLU A 124 -11.19 20.05 31.53
N THR A 125 -10.07 20.09 30.80
CA THR A 125 -9.13 21.22 30.87
C THR A 125 -9.77 22.49 30.30
N MET A 126 -10.49 22.40 29.17
CA MET A 126 -11.19 23.55 28.62
C MET A 126 -12.28 24.08 29.57
N ARG A 127 -13.03 23.19 30.22
CA ARG A 127 -14.04 23.57 31.23
C ARG A 127 -13.41 24.21 32.46
N ALA A 128 -12.29 23.67 32.93
CA ALA A 128 -11.54 24.24 34.06
C ALA A 128 -11.01 25.66 33.74
N ALA A 129 -10.70 25.95 32.48
CA ALA A 129 -10.35 27.29 31.99
C ALA A 129 -11.55 28.22 31.75
N GLY A 130 -12.77 27.79 32.09
CA GLY A 130 -14.00 28.59 31.98
C GLY A 130 -14.71 28.51 30.63
N TYR A 131 -14.28 27.64 29.71
CA TYR A 131 -14.91 27.47 28.41
C TYR A 131 -16.07 26.46 28.45
N THR A 132 -17.15 26.75 27.70
CA THR A 132 -18.25 25.80 27.51
C THR A 132 -17.99 24.93 26.28
N VAL A 133 -17.75 23.64 26.47
CA VAL A 133 -17.45 22.69 25.38
C VAL A 133 -18.57 21.65 25.22
N ASN A 134 -19.09 21.56 24.00
CA ASN A 134 -20.06 20.57 23.56
C ASN A 134 -19.36 19.54 22.67
N GLU A 135 -19.28 18.30 23.13
CA GLU A 135 -18.64 17.21 22.38
C GLU A 135 -19.49 16.81 21.16
N VAL A 136 -18.85 16.69 19.99
CA VAL A 136 -19.49 16.27 18.74
C VAL A 136 -18.55 15.31 18.02
N ASP A 137 -19.02 14.09 17.74
CA ASP A 137 -18.28 13.13 16.91
C ASP A 137 -18.38 13.52 15.42
N PRO A 138 -17.28 13.97 14.79
CA PRO A 138 -17.29 14.36 13.39
C PRO A 138 -17.30 13.16 12.42
N PHE A 139 -17.18 11.93 12.92
CA PHE A 139 -17.23 10.70 12.14
C PHE A 139 -18.55 9.94 12.34
N LYS A 140 -19.53 10.54 13.02
CA LYS A 140 -20.83 9.92 13.28
C LYS A 140 -21.48 9.44 11.98
N GLY A 141 -21.91 8.18 11.96
CA GLY A 141 -22.53 7.54 10.79
C GLY A 141 -21.54 6.96 9.78
N LEU A 142 -20.23 7.12 10.00
CA LEU A 142 -19.20 6.47 9.20
C LEU A 142 -18.80 5.12 9.82
N PRO A 143 -18.37 4.14 9.02
CA PRO A 143 -17.85 2.88 9.54
C PRO A 143 -16.78 3.11 10.60
N HIS A 144 -16.94 2.43 11.74
CA HIS A 144 -15.96 2.43 12.81
C HIS A 144 -14.78 1.55 12.41
N VAL A 145 -13.58 2.00 12.76
CA VAL A 145 -12.33 1.28 12.49
C VAL A 145 -11.60 1.15 13.82
N ALA A 146 -11.43 -0.10 14.25
CA ALA A 146 -10.69 -0.39 15.46
C ALA A 146 -9.19 -0.14 15.20
N LEU A 147 -8.60 0.76 15.99
CA LEU A 147 -7.17 1.04 15.99
C LEU A 147 -6.55 0.59 17.31
N SER A 148 -5.30 0.12 17.25
CA SER A 148 -4.52 -0.16 18.44
C SER A 148 -4.18 1.14 19.15
N SER A 149 -4.45 1.22 20.46
CA SER A 149 -4.01 2.35 21.28
C SER A 149 -2.48 2.42 21.41
N ARG A 150 -1.76 1.35 21.07
CA ARG A 150 -0.28 1.32 21.10
C ARG A 150 0.36 1.71 19.78
N GLU A 151 -0.37 1.56 18.67
CA GLU A 151 0.17 1.91 17.35
C GLU A 151 0.06 3.42 17.12
N THR A 152 1.21 4.06 16.96
CA THR A 152 1.32 5.51 16.75
C THR A 152 1.74 5.85 15.33
N SER A 153 2.18 4.88 14.54
CA SER A 153 2.52 5.09 13.13
C SER A 153 1.27 5.50 12.35
N PRO A 154 1.24 6.71 11.77
CA PRO A 154 0.13 7.11 10.92
C PRO A 154 0.07 6.25 9.65
N TYR A 155 1.20 5.72 9.20
CA TYR A 155 1.29 4.85 8.03
C TYR A 155 0.61 3.50 8.28
N VAL A 156 0.98 2.83 9.38
CA VAL A 156 0.39 1.53 9.76
C VAL A 156 -1.09 1.67 10.06
N ASN A 157 -1.47 2.70 10.82
CA ASN A 157 -2.88 2.97 11.11
C ASN A 157 -3.65 3.18 9.81
N ARG A 158 -3.16 4.02 8.88
CA ARG A 158 -3.83 4.26 7.60
C ARG A 158 -4.02 2.98 6.77
N VAL A 159 -2.97 2.18 6.60
CA VAL A 159 -3.05 0.92 5.84
C VAL A 159 -4.00 -0.07 6.50
N THR A 160 -4.02 -0.14 7.83
CA THR A 160 -4.96 -0.98 8.59
C THR A 160 -6.41 -0.56 8.32
N MET A 161 -6.71 0.74 8.28
CA MET A 161 -8.07 1.20 7.96
C MET A 161 -8.44 0.98 6.49
N ILE A 162 -7.48 1.14 5.57
CA ILE A 162 -7.68 0.81 4.15
C ILE A 162 -8.03 -0.68 4.04
N TRP A 163 -7.29 -1.55 4.75
CA TRP A 163 -7.58 -2.98 4.79
C TRP A 163 -8.99 -3.25 5.27
N GLN A 164 -9.36 -2.73 6.44
CA GLN A 164 -10.70 -2.96 7.01
C GLN A 164 -11.83 -2.42 6.11
N LYS A 165 -11.64 -1.24 5.50
CA LYS A 165 -12.63 -0.66 4.58
C LYS A 165 -12.82 -1.53 3.34
N MET A 166 -11.72 -1.92 2.69
CA MET A 166 -11.74 -2.65 1.42
C MET A 166 -12.07 -4.14 1.59
N ARG A 167 -11.90 -4.69 2.79
CA ARG A 167 -12.18 -6.09 3.10
C ARG A 167 -13.58 -6.52 2.68
N GLU A 168 -14.59 -5.72 3.03
CA GLU A 168 -16.00 -6.04 2.74
C GLU A 168 -16.28 -6.00 1.24
N ASP A 169 -15.72 -5.02 0.52
CA ASP A 169 -15.80 -4.93 -0.94
C ASP A 169 -15.18 -6.19 -1.60
N VAL A 170 -14.05 -6.68 -1.08
CA VAL A 170 -13.42 -7.90 -1.62
C VAL A 170 -14.32 -9.12 -1.39
N LEU A 171 -14.92 -9.26 -0.21
CA LEU A 171 -15.81 -10.37 0.09
C LEU A 171 -17.07 -10.37 -0.79
N GLU A 172 -17.57 -9.19 -1.15
CA GLU A 172 -18.74 -9.05 -2.02
C GLU A 172 -18.43 -9.39 -3.49
N TYR A 173 -17.26 -9.00 -4.00
CA TYR A 173 -16.99 -9.01 -5.44
C TYR A 173 -15.95 -10.03 -5.92
N PHE A 174 -15.20 -10.67 -5.02
CA PHE A 174 -14.25 -11.72 -5.38
C PHE A 174 -14.87 -13.12 -5.23
N PRO A 175 -14.56 -14.08 -6.11
CA PRO A 175 -15.11 -15.44 -6.02
C PRO A 175 -14.84 -16.10 -4.68
N VAL A 176 -15.83 -16.82 -4.15
CA VAL A 176 -15.69 -17.63 -2.94
C VAL A 176 -14.59 -18.70 -3.11
N PRO A 177 -13.85 -19.03 -2.05
CA PRO A 177 -12.78 -20.03 -2.14
C PRO A 177 -13.34 -21.41 -2.50
N PRO A 178 -12.76 -22.12 -3.49
CA PRO A 178 -13.15 -23.49 -3.83
C PRO A 178 -13.01 -24.48 -2.66
N GLY A 179 -12.21 -24.13 -1.65
CA GLY A 179 -11.80 -25.03 -0.58
C GLY A 179 -10.44 -25.64 -0.87
N ARG A 180 -9.81 -26.24 0.14
CA ARG A 180 -8.44 -26.73 0.03
C ARG A 180 -8.30 -27.78 -1.09
N PRO A 181 -7.24 -27.71 -1.93
CA PRO A 181 -6.99 -28.73 -2.93
C PRO A 181 -6.83 -30.10 -2.26
N THR A 182 -7.51 -31.12 -2.79
CA THR A 182 -7.46 -32.49 -2.27
C THR A 182 -6.13 -33.19 -2.59
N ASP A 183 -5.47 -32.80 -3.69
CA ASP A 183 -4.18 -33.33 -4.10
C ASP A 183 -3.16 -32.20 -4.34
N LYS A 184 -2.23 -32.08 -3.40
CA LYS A 184 -1.09 -31.16 -3.46
C LYS A 184 -0.20 -31.41 -4.68
N SER A 185 0.01 -32.67 -5.06
CA SER A 185 0.88 -33.02 -6.18
C SER A 185 0.28 -32.54 -7.50
N THR A 186 -1.02 -32.76 -7.70
CA THR A 186 -1.74 -32.24 -8.86
C THR A 186 -1.71 -30.71 -8.94
N TYR A 187 -1.90 -30.01 -7.81
CA TYR A 187 -1.78 -28.55 -7.78
C TYR A 187 -0.38 -28.08 -8.20
N LEU A 188 0.67 -28.66 -7.60
CA LEU A 188 2.05 -28.26 -7.90
C LEU A 188 2.47 -28.62 -9.33
N GLN A 189 1.94 -29.70 -9.90
CA GLN A 189 2.13 -30.03 -11.31
C GLN A 189 1.50 -28.97 -12.20
N HIS A 190 0.26 -28.54 -11.90
CA HIS A 190 -0.38 -27.45 -12.64
C HIS A 190 0.44 -26.15 -12.56
N VAL A 191 1.03 -25.84 -11.40
CA VAL A 191 1.96 -24.70 -11.26
C VAL A 191 3.15 -24.83 -12.21
N ASP A 192 3.75 -26.02 -12.33
CA ASP A 192 4.83 -26.23 -13.30
C ASP A 192 4.37 -26.05 -14.75
N ASP A 193 3.19 -26.57 -15.08
CA ASP A 193 2.64 -26.54 -16.44
C ASP A 193 2.36 -25.10 -16.92
N VAL A 194 1.97 -24.20 -16.02
CA VAL A 194 1.68 -22.78 -16.34
C VAL A 194 2.91 -21.88 -16.32
N TYR A 195 4.08 -22.37 -15.88
CA TYR A 195 5.28 -21.55 -15.69
C TYR A 195 5.65 -20.72 -16.94
N ALA A 196 5.67 -21.34 -18.12
CA ALA A 196 6.13 -20.66 -19.33
C ALA A 196 5.24 -19.45 -19.67
N ILE A 197 3.92 -19.61 -19.52
CA ILE A 197 2.92 -18.57 -19.75
C ILE A 197 3.01 -17.51 -18.64
N ASP A 198 3.18 -17.91 -17.39
CA ASP A 198 3.36 -17.01 -16.25
C ASP A 198 4.60 -16.12 -16.43
N ALA A 199 5.75 -16.72 -16.73
CA ALA A 199 7.01 -16.03 -16.94
C ALA A 199 6.92 -15.03 -18.10
N TYR A 200 6.36 -15.44 -19.24
CA TYR A 200 6.18 -14.56 -20.39
C TYR A 200 5.36 -13.32 -20.02
N ASN A 201 4.16 -13.51 -19.48
CA ASN A 201 3.26 -12.41 -19.19
C ASN A 201 3.80 -11.50 -18.07
N SER A 202 4.32 -12.11 -17.01
CA SER A 202 4.86 -11.40 -15.85
C SER A 202 6.07 -10.54 -16.22
N LEU A 203 7.01 -11.05 -17.04
CA LEU A 203 8.17 -10.29 -17.49
C LEU A 203 7.77 -9.21 -18.51
N SER A 204 6.89 -9.51 -19.46
CA SER A 204 6.46 -8.53 -20.46
C SER A 204 5.62 -7.39 -19.89
N ILE A 205 4.87 -7.60 -18.80
CA ILE A 205 4.17 -6.51 -18.08
C ILE A 205 5.17 -5.46 -17.55
N GLU A 206 6.36 -5.90 -17.11
CA GLU A 206 7.44 -5.02 -16.64
C GLU A 206 8.29 -4.43 -17.81
N GLY A 207 7.99 -4.82 -19.05
CA GLY A 207 8.63 -4.31 -20.26
C GLY A 207 9.86 -5.09 -20.74
N TYR A 208 10.13 -6.28 -20.19
CA TYR A 208 11.17 -7.17 -20.72
C TYR A 208 10.72 -7.80 -22.05
N ARG A 209 11.68 -8.02 -22.95
CA ARG A 209 11.46 -8.66 -24.26
C ARG A 209 11.89 -10.11 -24.19
N VAL A 210 10.96 -10.99 -23.82
CA VAL A 210 11.22 -12.44 -23.69
C VAL A 210 10.43 -13.23 -24.73
N SER A 211 11.04 -14.29 -25.26
CA SER A 211 10.40 -15.24 -26.16
C SER A 211 10.14 -16.58 -25.46
N ALA A 212 9.25 -17.40 -26.02
CA ALA A 212 8.97 -18.73 -25.48
C ALA A 212 10.24 -19.61 -25.48
N GLU A 213 11.06 -19.51 -26.53
CA GLU A 213 12.32 -20.24 -26.66
C GLU A 213 13.32 -19.85 -25.57
N LEU A 214 13.42 -18.56 -25.24
CA LEU A 214 14.28 -18.09 -24.17
C LEU A 214 13.83 -18.62 -22.80
N ILE A 215 12.53 -18.60 -22.54
CA ILE A 215 11.95 -19.09 -21.28
C ILE A 215 12.22 -20.59 -21.11
N GLU A 216 12.03 -21.38 -22.18
CA GLU A 216 12.31 -22.82 -22.16
C GLU A 216 13.79 -23.13 -22.00
N ARG A 217 14.69 -22.41 -22.68
CA ARG A 217 16.15 -22.56 -22.49
C ARG A 217 16.58 -22.30 -21.04
N VAL A 218 16.00 -21.28 -20.41
CA VAL A 218 16.27 -20.96 -19.00
C VAL A 218 15.76 -22.06 -18.07
N ARG A 219 14.59 -22.64 -18.40
CA ARG A 219 13.94 -23.72 -17.65
C ARG A 219 14.73 -25.02 -17.72
N SER A 220 15.20 -25.42 -18.91
CA SER A 220 15.95 -26.67 -19.12
C SER A 220 17.34 -26.67 -18.51
N GLY A 221 17.88 -25.47 -18.21
CA GLY A 221 19.26 -25.33 -17.71
C GLY A 221 20.30 -25.26 -18.83
N ASP A 222 19.89 -25.28 -20.11
CA ASP A 222 20.76 -25.09 -21.29
C ASP A 222 21.16 -23.62 -21.52
N TRP A 223 21.23 -22.85 -20.43
CA TRP A 223 21.65 -21.46 -20.42
C TRP A 223 23.03 -21.39 -19.74
N ASN A 224 24.07 -21.09 -20.52
CA ASN A 224 25.45 -20.99 -20.04
C ASN A 224 26.00 -19.56 -20.27
N PRO A 225 26.06 -18.72 -19.22
CA PRO A 225 26.56 -17.35 -19.32
C PRO A 225 28.08 -17.27 -19.52
N ASP A 226 28.81 -18.36 -19.31
CA ASP A 226 30.27 -18.41 -19.43
C ASP A 226 30.74 -18.90 -20.81
N SER A 227 29.87 -19.56 -21.60
CA SER A 227 30.22 -20.03 -22.95
C SER A 227 29.64 -19.19 -24.09
N ILE A 228 28.63 -18.35 -23.82
CA ILE A 228 27.94 -17.55 -24.84
C ILE A 228 28.04 -16.07 -24.45
N GLU A 229 28.96 -15.34 -25.08
CA GLU A 229 29.22 -13.90 -24.81
C GLU A 229 27.96 -13.04 -25.08
N THR A 230 27.07 -13.49 -25.98
CA THR A 230 25.77 -12.85 -26.23
C THR A 230 24.77 -13.00 -25.07
N ASP A 231 24.89 -14.03 -24.23
CA ASP A 231 23.94 -14.32 -23.14
C ASP A 231 24.29 -13.55 -21.85
N ARG A 232 25.56 -13.16 -21.67
CA ARG A 232 26.04 -12.39 -20.50
C ARG A 232 25.49 -10.96 -20.47
N ASN A 233 25.17 -10.40 -21.65
CA ASN A 233 24.76 -9.01 -21.85
C ASN A 233 23.26 -8.83 -22.16
N GLN A 234 22.46 -9.89 -22.17
CA GLN A 234 21.02 -9.78 -22.37
C GLN A 234 20.29 -9.63 -21.04
N ARG A 235 20.03 -8.37 -20.64
CA ARG A 235 19.18 -8.01 -19.50
C ARG A 235 17.89 -8.84 -19.44
N ASP A 236 17.26 -9.12 -20.58
CA ASP A 236 16.05 -9.93 -20.68
C ASP A 236 16.26 -11.40 -20.31
N ALA A 237 17.38 -12.01 -20.73
CA ALA A 237 17.74 -13.39 -20.39
C ALA A 237 18.05 -13.56 -18.90
N LEU A 238 18.76 -12.60 -18.31
CA LEU A 238 19.04 -12.60 -16.86
C LEU A 238 17.76 -12.41 -16.05
N ALA A 239 16.84 -11.56 -16.52
CA ALA A 239 15.53 -11.39 -15.89
C ALA A 239 14.69 -12.68 -15.98
N ALA A 240 14.69 -13.37 -17.12
CA ALA A 240 14.05 -14.68 -17.27
C ALA A 240 14.68 -15.72 -16.31
N ARG A 241 16.01 -15.74 -16.20
CA ARG A 241 16.72 -16.64 -15.27
C ARG A 241 16.38 -16.37 -13.81
N GLY A 242 16.39 -15.11 -13.39
CA GLY A 242 16.02 -14.74 -12.04
C GLY A 242 14.56 -15.06 -11.74
N TYR A 243 13.67 -14.84 -12.71
CA TYR A 243 12.26 -15.20 -12.59
C TYR A 243 12.07 -16.69 -12.37
N TRP A 244 12.77 -17.55 -13.13
CA TRP A 244 12.74 -19.00 -12.93
C TRP A 244 13.17 -19.39 -11.51
N GLN A 245 14.30 -18.84 -11.04
CA GLN A 245 14.81 -19.16 -9.71
C GLN A 245 13.85 -18.72 -8.60
N ALA A 246 13.28 -17.51 -8.72
CA ALA A 246 12.26 -17.02 -7.81
C ALA A 246 10.98 -17.89 -7.85
N PHE A 247 10.53 -18.27 -9.05
CA PHE A 247 9.37 -19.14 -9.26
C PHE A 247 9.52 -20.47 -8.52
N GLN A 248 10.70 -21.10 -8.57
CA GLN A 248 10.98 -22.33 -7.82
C GLN A 248 10.87 -22.14 -6.29
N ARG A 249 11.35 -21.00 -5.76
CA ARG A 249 11.17 -20.68 -4.33
C ARG A 249 9.72 -20.42 -3.97
N VAL A 250 8.97 -19.76 -4.84
CA VAL A 250 7.55 -19.48 -4.66
C VAL A 250 6.76 -20.78 -4.69
N LYS A 251 7.05 -21.69 -5.62
CA LYS A 251 6.47 -23.04 -5.66
C LYS A 251 6.70 -23.82 -4.36
N ASN A 252 7.89 -23.73 -3.77
CA ASN A 252 8.16 -24.33 -2.46
C ASN A 252 7.29 -23.70 -1.36
N SER A 253 7.08 -22.37 -1.43
CA SER A 253 6.21 -21.63 -0.51
C SER A 253 4.75 -22.05 -0.65
N VAL A 254 4.26 -22.18 -1.88
CA VAL A 254 2.95 -22.79 -2.20
C VAL A 254 2.85 -24.20 -1.60
N GLY A 255 3.91 -25.00 -1.72
CA GLY A 255 3.97 -26.33 -1.13
C GLY A 255 3.79 -26.34 0.40
N LYS A 256 4.36 -25.36 1.12
CA LYS A 256 4.15 -25.17 2.57
C LYS A 256 2.69 -24.80 2.90
N VAL A 257 2.12 -23.87 2.13
CA VAL A 257 0.72 -23.45 2.30
C VAL A 257 -0.26 -24.59 2.07
N LEU A 258 -0.03 -25.40 1.01
CA LEU A 258 -0.81 -26.61 0.74
C LEU A 258 -0.63 -27.69 1.83
N SER A 259 0.45 -27.62 2.61
CA SER A 259 0.69 -28.45 3.80
C SER A 259 0.10 -27.86 5.10
N ASN A 260 -0.85 -26.92 5.00
CA ASN A 260 -1.55 -26.25 6.10
C ASN A 260 -0.75 -25.23 6.91
N GLU A 261 0.42 -24.78 6.44
CA GLU A 261 1.07 -23.61 7.03
C GLU A 261 0.30 -22.32 6.69
N ASN A 262 0.29 -21.34 7.60
CA ASN A 262 -0.37 -20.06 7.37
C ASN A 262 0.32 -19.31 6.23
N ALA A 263 -0.45 -18.93 5.20
CA ALA A 263 0.10 -18.29 4.00
C ALA A 263 0.78 -16.94 4.29
N GLY A 264 0.22 -16.12 5.18
CA GLY A 264 0.83 -14.86 5.60
C GLY A 264 2.18 -15.08 6.28
N THR A 265 2.26 -16.04 7.19
CA THR A 265 3.52 -16.41 7.88
C THR A 265 4.57 -16.94 6.89
N VAL A 266 4.17 -17.85 5.97
CA VAL A 266 5.06 -18.39 4.93
C VAL A 266 5.58 -17.27 4.03
N ALA A 267 4.70 -16.38 3.55
CA ALA A 267 5.10 -15.28 2.70
C ALA A 267 6.03 -14.28 3.41
N ASN A 268 5.77 -13.97 4.69
CA ASN A 268 6.64 -13.12 5.49
C ASN A 268 8.06 -13.69 5.58
N ALA A 269 8.18 -14.99 5.86
CA ALA A 269 9.47 -15.65 5.96
C ALA A 269 10.21 -15.74 4.61
N ASP A 270 9.48 -16.04 3.52
CA ASP A 270 10.10 -16.45 2.26
C ASP A 270 10.27 -15.31 1.23
N HIS A 271 9.53 -14.20 1.31
CA HIS A 271 9.55 -13.15 0.29
C HIS A 271 10.94 -12.54 0.05
N GLY A 272 11.76 -12.41 1.09
CA GLY A 272 13.14 -11.95 0.95
C GLY A 272 14.00 -12.91 0.12
N ALA A 273 13.73 -14.22 0.19
CA ALA A 273 14.42 -15.21 -0.64
C ALA A 273 13.95 -15.14 -2.10
N TRP A 274 12.64 -14.96 -2.35
CA TRP A 274 12.13 -14.78 -3.71
C TRP A 274 12.79 -13.57 -4.38
N TYR A 275 12.92 -12.45 -3.66
CA TYR A 275 13.57 -11.25 -4.16
C TYR A 275 15.05 -11.48 -4.51
N ARG A 276 15.79 -12.19 -3.65
CA ARG A 276 17.21 -12.50 -3.89
C ARG A 276 17.40 -13.37 -5.14
N GLU A 277 16.55 -14.37 -5.35
CA GLU A 277 16.61 -15.20 -6.56
C GLU A 277 16.20 -14.41 -7.81
N LEU A 278 15.23 -13.50 -7.69
CA LEU A 278 14.76 -12.69 -8.81
C LEU A 278 15.86 -11.81 -9.42
N PHE A 279 16.80 -11.33 -8.60
CA PHE A 279 17.87 -10.42 -9.02
C PHE A 279 19.28 -11.02 -8.97
N GLY A 280 19.45 -12.18 -8.33
CA GLY A 280 20.74 -12.87 -8.19
C GLY A 280 21.53 -12.98 -9.50
N PRO A 281 20.93 -13.44 -10.62
CA PRO A 281 21.61 -13.51 -11.91
C PRO A 281 22.17 -12.16 -12.40
N SER A 282 21.40 -11.07 -12.24
CA SER A 282 21.85 -9.73 -12.64
C SER A 282 23.00 -9.20 -11.77
N ILE A 283 23.04 -9.60 -10.50
CA ILE A 283 24.13 -9.26 -9.57
C ILE A 283 25.41 -10.03 -9.94
N THR A 284 25.30 -11.34 -10.18
CA THR A 284 26.42 -12.18 -10.60
C THR A 284 27.01 -11.72 -11.94
N ALA A 285 26.17 -11.25 -12.85
CA ALA A 285 26.60 -10.66 -14.13
C ALA A 285 27.17 -9.24 -13.99
N GLY A 286 27.16 -8.63 -12.80
CA GLY A 286 27.68 -7.29 -12.56
C GLY A 286 26.79 -6.14 -13.08
N LEU A 287 25.54 -6.43 -13.49
CA LEU A 287 24.59 -5.40 -13.94
C LEU A 287 23.93 -4.64 -12.80
N LEU A 288 23.90 -5.24 -11.60
CA LEU A 288 23.40 -4.64 -10.36
C LEU A 288 24.47 -4.77 -9.27
N ARG A 289 24.43 -3.91 -8.25
CA ARG A 289 25.40 -3.95 -7.16
C ARG A 289 24.93 -4.95 -6.11
N PRO A 290 25.81 -5.73 -5.46
CA PRO A 290 25.42 -6.64 -4.38
C PRO A 290 24.58 -5.98 -3.27
N ALA A 291 24.85 -4.70 -2.96
CA ALA A 291 24.09 -3.93 -1.99
C ALA A 291 22.61 -3.69 -2.38
N ASP A 292 22.26 -3.85 -3.66
CA ASP A 292 20.87 -3.74 -4.13
C ASP A 292 20.02 -4.95 -3.66
N LEU A 293 20.64 -6.03 -3.15
CA LEU A 293 19.97 -7.15 -2.48
C LEU A 293 19.79 -6.97 -0.96
N ALA A 294 20.20 -5.81 -0.39
CA ALA A 294 20.19 -5.58 1.06
C ALA A 294 18.79 -5.51 1.70
N GLY A 295 17.72 -5.60 0.91
CA GLY A 295 16.33 -5.62 1.37
C GLY A 295 15.53 -4.46 0.81
N TYR A 296 14.73 -3.83 1.66
CA TYR A 296 13.84 -2.75 1.24
C TYR A 296 14.61 -1.50 0.79
N ARG A 297 13.99 -0.74 -0.12
CA ARG A 297 14.61 0.44 -0.71
C ARG A 297 14.95 1.50 0.32
N SER A 298 16.07 2.18 0.09
CA SER A 298 16.57 3.28 0.93
C SER A 298 16.27 4.67 0.37
N GLY A 299 15.61 4.75 -0.79
CA GLY A 299 15.30 5.97 -1.52
C GLY A 299 13.85 6.06 -2.02
N PRO A 300 13.46 7.20 -2.59
CA PRO A 300 12.15 7.40 -3.17
C PRO A 300 12.01 6.62 -4.50
N VAL A 301 10.78 6.23 -4.81
CA VAL A 301 10.38 5.62 -6.08
C VAL A 301 9.07 6.24 -6.54
N PHE A 302 8.84 6.27 -7.84
CA PHE A 302 7.63 6.81 -8.44
C PHE A 302 7.09 5.83 -9.48
N ILE A 303 5.78 5.63 -9.48
CA ILE A 303 5.12 4.72 -10.41
C ILE A 303 4.71 5.53 -11.65
N ARG A 304 5.21 5.11 -12.81
CA ARG A 304 4.93 5.82 -14.07
C ARG A 304 3.43 5.76 -14.39
N ARG A 305 2.84 6.92 -14.72
CA ARG A 305 1.39 7.09 -15.02
C ARG A 305 0.47 6.76 -13.85
N SER A 306 0.95 6.91 -12.63
CA SER A 306 0.14 6.80 -11.42
C SER A 306 0.20 8.12 -10.65
N THR A 307 -0.91 8.49 -10.04
CA THR A 307 -0.99 9.60 -9.07
C THR A 307 -0.68 9.16 -7.66
N HIS A 308 -0.65 7.84 -7.41
CA HIS A 308 -0.17 7.25 -6.16
C HIS A 308 1.35 7.40 -6.07
N VAL A 309 1.79 7.92 -4.92
CA VAL A 309 3.21 7.99 -4.56
C VAL A 309 3.43 7.00 -3.42
N PRO A 310 4.27 5.97 -3.63
CA PRO A 310 4.54 4.99 -2.58
C PRO A 310 5.08 5.64 -1.29
N PRO A 311 4.85 5.01 -0.12
CA PRO A 311 5.34 5.50 1.16
C PRO A 311 6.85 5.78 1.16
N ASN A 312 7.35 6.69 2.01
CA ASN A 312 8.79 6.90 2.11
C ASN A 312 9.51 5.67 2.71
N ARG A 313 10.84 5.65 2.68
CA ARG A 313 11.65 4.50 3.13
C ARG A 313 11.44 4.13 4.60
N ASP A 314 11.14 5.09 5.45
CA ASP A 314 10.98 4.87 6.89
C ASP A 314 9.61 4.23 7.14
N ALA A 315 8.57 4.75 6.48
CA ALA A 315 7.25 4.14 6.43
C ALA A 315 7.27 2.70 5.89
N VAL A 316 8.08 2.38 4.88
CA VAL A 316 8.20 0.99 4.38
C VAL A 316 8.64 0.02 5.47
N ARG A 317 9.57 0.43 6.35
CA ARG A 317 10.08 -0.44 7.44
C ARG A 317 9.04 -0.71 8.51
N GLU A 318 8.11 0.23 8.72
CA GLU A 318 6.96 0.07 9.62
C GLU A 318 5.84 -0.74 8.96
N LEU A 319 5.57 -0.47 7.69
CA LEU A 319 4.44 -1.05 6.96
C LEU A 319 4.64 -2.52 6.60
N MET A 320 5.84 -2.96 6.25
CA MET A 320 6.04 -4.34 5.80
C MET A 320 5.76 -5.39 6.89
N PRO A 321 6.24 -5.23 8.14
CA PRO A 321 5.84 -6.11 9.25
C PRO A 321 4.33 -6.08 9.51
N ALA A 322 3.73 -4.88 9.58
CA ALA A 322 2.29 -4.74 9.82
C ALA A 322 1.45 -5.36 8.69
N PHE A 323 1.88 -5.24 7.45
CA PHE A 323 1.24 -5.86 6.29
C PHE A 323 1.24 -7.39 6.38
N PHE A 324 2.36 -8.00 6.74
CA PHE A 324 2.41 -9.45 6.91
C PHE A 324 1.62 -9.93 8.13
N GLU A 325 1.54 -9.14 9.20
CA GLU A 325 0.66 -9.41 10.33
C GLU A 325 -0.83 -9.38 9.93
N LEU A 326 -1.24 -8.42 9.09
CA LEU A 326 -2.59 -8.38 8.52
C LEU A 326 -2.88 -9.64 7.67
N LEU A 327 -1.93 -10.06 6.84
CA LEU A 327 -2.07 -11.28 6.04
C LEU A 327 -2.19 -12.55 6.90
N GLU A 328 -1.37 -12.65 7.95
CA GLU A 328 -1.40 -13.78 8.88
C GLU A 328 -2.75 -13.89 9.59
N LYS A 329 -3.27 -12.76 10.07
CA LYS A 329 -4.53 -12.66 10.83
C LYS A 329 -5.79 -12.74 9.98
N GLU A 330 -5.74 -12.35 8.71
CA GLU A 330 -6.92 -12.39 7.84
C GLU A 330 -7.39 -13.84 7.67
N ALA A 331 -8.65 -14.11 8.02
CA ALA A 331 -9.20 -15.46 7.96
C ALA A 331 -9.64 -15.84 6.54
N GLU A 332 -10.04 -14.86 5.74
CA GLU A 332 -10.67 -15.08 4.44
C GLU A 332 -9.63 -15.16 3.30
N PRO A 333 -9.50 -16.31 2.62
CA PRO A 333 -8.53 -16.46 1.52
C PRO A 333 -8.74 -15.46 0.38
N ALA A 334 -9.99 -15.15 0.05
CA ALA A 334 -10.36 -14.14 -0.94
C ALA A 334 -9.72 -12.77 -0.63
N VAL A 335 -9.81 -12.34 0.63
CA VAL A 335 -9.23 -11.08 1.11
C VAL A 335 -7.71 -11.15 1.05
N ARG A 336 -7.10 -12.24 1.51
CA ARG A 336 -5.64 -12.42 1.41
C ARG A 336 -5.15 -12.28 -0.03
N VAL A 337 -5.85 -12.84 -1.01
CA VAL A 337 -5.47 -12.77 -2.43
C VAL A 337 -5.45 -11.33 -2.93
N VAL A 338 -6.58 -10.63 -2.81
CA VAL A 338 -6.73 -9.30 -3.39
C VAL A 338 -5.91 -8.28 -2.61
N MET A 339 -6.05 -8.26 -1.29
CA MET A 339 -5.37 -7.29 -0.43
C MET A 339 -3.88 -7.58 -0.29
N GLY A 340 -3.48 -8.86 -0.29
CA GLY A 340 -2.07 -9.26 -0.30
C GLY A 340 -1.33 -8.73 -1.53
N HIS A 341 -1.91 -8.91 -2.72
CA HIS A 341 -1.35 -8.31 -3.92
C HIS A 341 -1.35 -6.78 -3.83
N PHE A 342 -2.53 -6.19 -3.63
CA PHE A 342 -2.72 -4.73 -3.71
C PHE A 342 -1.85 -3.97 -2.71
N ILE A 343 -1.87 -4.33 -1.43
CA ILE A 343 -1.14 -3.59 -0.39
C ILE A 343 0.37 -3.74 -0.56
N PHE A 344 0.86 -4.90 -1.01
CA PHE A 344 2.28 -5.07 -1.30
C PHE A 344 2.76 -4.11 -2.41
N VAL A 345 2.02 -4.04 -3.53
CA VAL A 345 2.40 -3.13 -4.64
C VAL A 345 2.13 -1.66 -4.31
N TYR A 346 1.18 -1.38 -3.41
CA TYR A 346 0.91 -0.07 -2.84
C TYR A 346 2.09 0.45 -1.99
N ILE A 347 2.64 -0.40 -1.10
CA ILE A 347 3.83 -0.08 -0.28
C ILE A 347 5.07 0.08 -1.17
N HIS A 348 5.17 -0.75 -2.21
CA HIS A 348 6.27 -0.73 -3.18
C HIS A 348 7.65 -0.85 -2.49
N PRO A 349 7.93 -1.93 -1.75
CA PRO A 349 9.05 -2.01 -0.82
C PRO A 349 10.45 -2.07 -1.47
N TYR A 350 10.56 -2.40 -2.75
CA TYR A 350 11.83 -2.55 -3.46
C TYR A 350 12.05 -1.48 -4.54
N PHE A 351 13.29 -1.31 -5.02
CA PHE A 351 13.60 -0.41 -6.14
C PHE A 351 13.05 -0.90 -7.49
N ASP A 352 13.03 -2.23 -7.67
CA ASP A 352 12.46 -2.92 -8.83
C ASP A 352 11.90 -4.28 -8.36
N GLY A 353 11.04 -4.91 -9.15
CA GLY A 353 10.52 -6.26 -8.92
C GLY A 353 9.19 -6.29 -8.17
N ASN A 354 8.66 -5.15 -7.73
CA ASN A 354 7.43 -5.09 -6.92
C ASN A 354 6.22 -5.72 -7.62
N GLY A 355 6.06 -5.52 -8.94
CA GLY A 355 4.98 -6.15 -9.71
C GLY A 355 5.10 -7.68 -9.78
N ARG A 356 6.31 -8.19 -10.05
CA ARG A 356 6.60 -9.64 -10.11
C ARG A 356 6.41 -10.30 -8.74
N MET A 357 6.94 -9.67 -7.70
CA MET A 357 6.76 -10.10 -6.30
C MET A 357 5.30 -10.06 -5.86
N GLY A 358 4.54 -9.04 -6.25
CA GLY A 358 3.11 -8.93 -5.98
C GLY A 358 2.30 -10.07 -6.61
N ARG A 359 2.60 -10.43 -7.86
CA ARG A 359 1.97 -11.58 -8.55
C ARG A 359 2.37 -12.93 -7.95
N PHE A 360 3.61 -13.08 -7.49
CA PHE A 360 4.00 -14.27 -6.72
C PHE A 360 3.26 -14.36 -5.38
N LEU A 361 3.20 -13.26 -4.64
CA LEU A 361 2.48 -13.19 -3.37
C LEU A 361 0.99 -13.52 -3.56
N MET A 362 0.35 -12.95 -4.59
CA MET A 362 -1.02 -13.27 -4.98
C MET A 362 -1.21 -14.78 -5.15
N ASN A 363 -0.31 -15.45 -5.88
CA ASN A 363 -0.41 -16.88 -6.14
C ASN A 363 -0.17 -17.76 -4.90
N VAL A 364 0.69 -17.33 -3.97
CA VAL A 364 0.82 -17.99 -2.65
C VAL A 364 -0.49 -17.86 -1.85
N MET A 365 -1.14 -16.69 -1.91
CA MET A 365 -2.44 -16.50 -1.25
C MET A 365 -3.56 -17.29 -1.93
N LEU A 366 -3.56 -17.42 -3.26
CA LEU A 366 -4.53 -18.22 -4.03
C LEU A 366 -4.50 -19.69 -3.57
N ALA A 367 -3.31 -20.25 -3.37
CA ALA A 367 -3.14 -21.61 -2.86
C ALA A 367 -3.80 -21.82 -1.49
N SER A 368 -3.85 -20.79 -0.64
CA SER A 368 -4.45 -20.88 0.70
C SER A 368 -5.98 -21.06 0.68
N GLY A 369 -6.64 -20.63 -0.39
CA GLY A 369 -8.08 -20.81 -0.64
C GLY A 369 -8.39 -21.94 -1.62
N GLY A 370 -7.37 -22.60 -2.17
CA GLY A 370 -7.48 -23.60 -3.23
C GLY A 370 -7.90 -23.07 -4.60
N TYR A 371 -7.73 -21.78 -4.82
CA TYR A 371 -7.84 -21.22 -6.16
C TYR A 371 -6.66 -21.68 -7.02
N PRO A 372 -6.84 -21.84 -8.35
CA PRO A 372 -5.73 -22.19 -9.24
C PRO A 372 -4.69 -21.06 -9.32
N TRP A 373 -3.46 -21.43 -9.68
CA TRP A 373 -2.44 -20.45 -10.06
C TRP A 373 -2.95 -19.60 -11.22
N THR A 374 -2.93 -18.28 -11.04
CA THR A 374 -3.55 -17.33 -11.98
C THR A 374 -2.50 -16.43 -12.59
N VAL A 375 -2.51 -16.36 -13.93
CA VAL A 375 -1.64 -15.50 -14.72
C VAL A 375 -2.41 -14.25 -15.15
N ILE A 376 -1.84 -13.07 -14.91
CA ILE A 376 -2.35 -11.81 -15.46
C ILE A 376 -1.82 -11.64 -16.88
N PRO A 377 -2.67 -11.65 -17.93
CA PRO A 377 -2.19 -11.55 -19.31
C PRO A 377 -1.60 -10.17 -19.61
N VAL A 378 -0.49 -10.12 -20.34
CA VAL A 378 0.15 -8.86 -20.78
C VAL A 378 -0.78 -8.05 -21.69
N THR A 379 -1.67 -8.72 -22.44
CA THR A 379 -2.72 -8.07 -23.25
C THR A 379 -3.68 -7.24 -22.41
N ARG A 380 -3.89 -7.61 -21.14
CA ARG A 380 -4.74 -6.90 -20.17
C ARG A 380 -3.95 -5.97 -19.24
N ARG A 381 -2.70 -5.66 -19.56
CA ARG A 381 -1.82 -4.80 -18.74
C ARG A 381 -2.47 -3.44 -18.42
N ASN A 382 -3.13 -2.80 -19.39
CA ASN A 382 -3.73 -1.49 -19.18
C ASN A 382 -4.92 -1.56 -18.22
N ASP A 383 -5.76 -2.59 -18.35
CA ASP A 383 -6.87 -2.83 -17.42
C ASP A 383 -6.35 -3.08 -16.01
N TYR A 384 -5.39 -3.98 -15.87
CA TYR A 384 -4.74 -4.30 -14.59
C TYR A 384 -4.18 -3.04 -13.91
N MET A 385 -3.40 -2.23 -14.63
CA MET A 385 -2.85 -0.97 -14.08
C MET A 385 -3.94 0.04 -13.74
N GLY A 386 -4.99 0.14 -14.56
CA GLY A 386 -6.13 1.03 -14.31
C GLY A 386 -6.92 0.64 -13.05
N THR A 387 -7.08 -0.66 -12.79
CA THR A 387 -7.73 -1.13 -11.54
C THR A 387 -6.90 -0.85 -10.30
N LEU A 388 -5.57 -0.97 -10.38
CA LEU A 388 -4.67 -0.60 -9.28
C LEU A 388 -4.65 0.92 -9.03
N GLU A 389 -4.74 1.74 -10.08
CA GLU A 389 -4.83 3.20 -9.94
C GLU A 389 -6.11 3.59 -9.18
N LYS A 390 -7.27 3.02 -9.54
CA LYS A 390 -8.53 3.25 -8.80
C LYS A 390 -8.41 2.85 -7.33
N ALA A 391 -7.82 1.69 -7.05
CA ALA A 391 -7.65 1.23 -5.68
C ALA A 391 -6.70 2.13 -4.87
N SER A 392 -5.57 2.56 -5.45
CA SER A 392 -4.53 3.31 -4.75
C SER A 392 -4.83 4.81 -4.62
N ALA A 393 -5.40 5.43 -5.66
CA ALA A 393 -5.65 6.87 -5.72
C ALA A 393 -7.09 7.26 -5.31
N GLU A 394 -8.08 6.43 -5.66
CA GLU A 394 -9.50 6.71 -5.38
C GLU A 394 -10.04 5.90 -4.19
N GLY A 395 -9.28 4.89 -3.73
CA GLY A 395 -9.68 4.04 -2.61
C GLY A 395 -10.83 3.09 -2.93
N ASP A 396 -10.96 2.70 -4.21
CA ASP A 396 -11.94 1.74 -4.74
C ASP A 396 -11.25 0.44 -5.21
N ILE A 397 -11.35 -0.60 -4.39
CA ILE A 397 -10.74 -1.92 -4.67
C ILE A 397 -11.59 -2.79 -5.60
N VAL A 398 -12.88 -2.46 -5.76
CA VAL A 398 -13.87 -3.31 -6.45
C VAL A 398 -13.44 -3.66 -7.88
N PRO A 399 -12.93 -2.71 -8.71
CA PRO A 399 -12.46 -3.03 -10.05
C PRO A 399 -11.32 -4.06 -10.05
N PHE A 400 -10.41 -4.00 -9.09
CA PHE A 400 -9.29 -4.93 -8.98
C PHE A 400 -9.75 -6.31 -8.52
N ALA A 401 -10.64 -6.38 -7.53
CA ALA A 401 -11.25 -7.63 -7.09
C ALA A 401 -11.99 -8.32 -8.25
N LYS A 402 -12.84 -7.58 -8.98
CA LYS A 402 -13.56 -8.11 -10.16
C LYS A 402 -12.61 -8.57 -11.26
N PHE A 403 -11.55 -7.80 -11.54
CA PHE A 403 -10.54 -8.14 -12.54
C PHE A 403 -9.88 -9.49 -12.23
N LEU A 404 -9.41 -9.68 -10.99
CA LEU A 404 -8.81 -10.96 -10.59
C LEU A 404 -9.85 -12.10 -10.57
N GLY A 405 -11.08 -11.81 -10.14
CA GLY A 405 -12.18 -12.78 -10.16
C GLY A 405 -12.53 -13.29 -11.57
N GLN A 406 -12.50 -12.41 -12.58
CA GLN A 406 -12.69 -12.79 -13.98
C GLN A 406 -11.59 -13.74 -14.47
N LEU A 407 -10.33 -13.48 -14.09
CA LEU A 407 -9.22 -14.35 -14.48
C LEU A 407 -9.35 -15.76 -13.86
N LEU A 408 -9.90 -15.86 -12.65
CA LEU A 408 -10.13 -17.14 -11.98
C LEU A 408 -11.23 -18.00 -12.62
N MET A 409 -12.30 -17.36 -13.09
CA MET A 409 -13.42 -18.05 -13.72
C MET A 409 -13.15 -18.43 -15.18
N GLY A 410 -12.02 -17.98 -15.74
CA GLY A 410 -11.79 -17.93 -17.18
C GLY A 410 -12.62 -16.82 -17.82
N ASP A 411 -12.16 -16.26 -18.93
CA ASP A 411 -13.00 -15.34 -19.72
C ASP A 411 -14.26 -16.12 -20.11
N GLY A 412 -15.36 -15.83 -19.43
CA GLY A 412 -16.65 -16.48 -19.63
C GLY A 412 -17.04 -16.40 -21.10
N LYS A 413 -17.44 -17.54 -21.65
CA LYS A 413 -18.28 -17.60 -22.85
C LYS A 413 -19.58 -16.84 -22.62
#